data_AF-W1YIG9-F1
#
_entry.id   AF-W1YIG9-F1
#
_cell.length_a   1.000
_cell.length_b   1.000
_cell.length_c   1.000
_cell.angle_alpha   90.00
_cell.angle_beta   90.00
_cell.angle_gamma   90.00
#
_symmetry.space_group_name_H-M   'P 1'
#
loop_
_entity.id
_entity.type
_entity.pdbx_description
1 polymer ?
#
loop_
_entity_poly.entity_id
_entity_poly.type
_entity_poly.pdbx_seq_one_letter_code
_entity_poly.pdbx_strand_id
1 'polypeptide(L)' 'DPVRVRQALMGGFASSRILEVHGERMIKRTFNPGFKIALHQKDLNLALQSAKALALNLPNTATCMVFFQFQNPV' A
#
# COMPACT_ATOMS: atom_id res chain seq x y z
N ASP A 1 8.16 -20.01 0.61
CA ASP A 1 7.46 -19.78 1.89
C ASP A 1 7.50 -18.28 2.24
N PRO A 2 6.38 -17.56 2.15
CA PRO A 2 6.30 -16.13 2.46
C PRO A 2 6.75 -15.77 3.89
N VAL A 3 6.61 -16.69 4.85
CA VAL A 3 7.03 -16.48 6.24
C VAL A 3 8.54 -16.31 6.32
N ARG A 4 9.29 -17.23 5.71
CA ARG A 4 10.76 -17.19 5.67
C ARG A 4 11.29 -15.97 4.92
N VAL A 5 10.64 -15.58 3.83
CA VAL A 5 11.02 -14.37 3.07
C VAL A 5 10.84 -13.11 3.93
N ARG A 6 9.70 -12.96 4.62
CA ARG A 6 9.50 -11.83 5.54
C ARG A 6 10.57 -11.79 6.63
N GLN A 7 10.87 -12.93 7.26
CA GLN A 7 11.90 -13.01 8.31
C GLN A 7 13.28 -12.56 7.79
N ALA A 8 13.68 -13.02 6.61
CA ALA A 8 14.96 -12.61 6.01
C ALA A 8 15.02 -11.10 5.70
N LEU A 9 13.92 -10.53 5.19
CA LEU A 9 13.85 -9.11 4.83
C LEU A 9 13.79 -8.15 6.03
N MET A 10 13.38 -8.63 7.22
CA MET A 10 13.28 -7.81 8.43
C MET A 10 14.65 -7.38 8.99
N GLY A 11 15.72 -8.12 8.71
CA GLY A 11 17.07 -7.83 9.20
C GLY A 11 17.87 -6.83 8.36
N GLY A 12 17.32 -6.35 7.24
CA GLY A 12 18.05 -5.49 6.29
C GLY A 12 17.30 -4.23 5.90
N PHE A 13 17.77 -3.56 4.84
CA PHE A 13 17.22 -2.29 4.35
C PHE A 13 15.75 -2.35 3.88
N ALA A 14 15.21 -3.55 3.66
CA ALA A 14 13.80 -3.74 3.31
C ALA A 14 12.86 -3.65 4.53
N SER A 15 13.42 -3.60 5.75
CA SER A 15 12.65 -3.50 6.99
C SER A 15 11.84 -2.21 7.03
N SER A 16 10.54 -2.35 7.30
CA SER A 16 9.63 -1.21 7.45
C SER A 16 8.43 -1.61 8.31
N ARG A 17 7.79 -0.62 8.92
CA ARG A 17 6.56 -0.85 9.71
C ARG A 17 5.45 -1.50 8.86
N ILE A 18 5.42 -1.20 7.56
CA ILE A 18 4.48 -1.80 6.62
C ILE A 18 4.75 -3.30 6.45
N LEU A 19 6.01 -3.70 6.22
CA LEU A 19 6.39 -5.11 6.09
C LEU A 19 6.14 -5.88 7.39
N GLU A 20 6.44 -5.26 8.52
CA GLU A 20 6.22 -5.86 9.83
C GLU A 20 4.73 -6.15 10.07
N VAL A 21 3.87 -5.13 9.97
CA VAL A 21 2.44 -5.23 10.30
C VAL A 21 1.63 -5.86 9.17
N HIS A 22 1.69 -5.27 7.98
CA HIS A 22 0.85 -5.71 6.87
C HIS A 22 1.35 -7.02 6.27
N GLY A 23 2.66 -7.28 6.26
CA GLY A 23 3.21 -8.56 5.81
C GLY A 23 2.70 -9.73 6.65
N GLU A 24 2.63 -9.57 7.97
CA GLU A 24 2.05 -10.60 8.85
C GLU A 24 0.54 -10.79 8.60
N ARG A 25 -0.21 -9.68 8.45
CA ARG A 25 -1.64 -9.74 8.13
C ARG A 25 -1.92 -10.44 6.80
N MET A 26 -1.09 -10.21 5.77
CA MET A 26 -1.21 -10.88 4.48
C MET A 26 -0.96 -12.39 4.59
N ILE A 27 0.07 -12.80 5.35
CA ILE A 27 0.38 -14.21 5.62
C ILE A 27 -0.78 -14.88 6.35
N LYS A 28 -1.31 -14.23 7.40
CA LYS A 28 -2.42 -14.74 8.21
C LYS A 28 -3.80 -14.58 7.56
N ARG A 29 -3.88 -13.94 6.39
CA ARG A 29 -5.13 -13.58 5.68
C ARG A 29 -6.11 -12.77 6.54
N THR A 30 -5.60 -11.97 7.48
CA THR A 30 -6.41 -11.13 8.37
C THR A 30 -6.56 -9.71 7.81
N PHE A 31 -7.68 -9.44 7.14
CA PHE A 31 -7.95 -8.16 6.46
C PHE A 31 -8.98 -7.29 7.18
N ASN A 32 -9.16 -7.51 8.49
CA ASN A 32 -10.04 -6.69 9.31
C ASN A 32 -9.63 -5.21 9.18
N PRO A 33 -10.58 -4.31 8.87
CA PRO A 33 -10.25 -2.95 8.50
C PRO A 33 -9.73 -2.16 9.69
N GLY A 34 -8.41 -1.96 9.76
CA GLY A 34 -7.79 -0.92 10.58
C GLY A 34 -7.82 0.45 9.90
N PHE A 35 -7.79 0.45 8.57
CA PHE A 35 -8.01 1.60 7.70
C PHE A 35 -8.60 1.08 6.37
N LYS A 36 -9.66 1.72 5.87
CA LYS A 36 -10.42 1.21 4.72
C LYS A 36 -9.71 1.56 3.41
N ILE A 37 -9.71 0.63 2.45
CA ILE A 37 -9.16 0.87 1.10
C ILE A 37 -9.80 2.09 0.43
N ALA A 38 -11.11 2.30 0.60
CA ALA A 38 -11.80 3.48 0.07
C ALA A 38 -11.26 4.81 0.63
N LEU A 39 -10.78 4.83 1.88
CA LEU A 39 -10.13 6.01 2.45
C LEU A 39 -8.73 6.21 1.86
N HIS A 40 -7.97 5.12 1.67
CA HIS A 40 -6.69 5.19 0.95
C HIS A 40 -6.84 5.74 -0.48
N GLN A 41 -7.88 5.32 -1.21
CA GLN A 41 -8.16 5.86 -2.55
C GLN A 41 -8.41 7.37 -2.52
N LYS A 42 -9.16 7.87 -1.52
CA LYS A 42 -9.38 9.30 -1.33
C LYS A 42 -8.05 10.04 -1.13
N ASP A 43 -7.18 9.52 -0.27
CA ASP A 43 -5.89 10.15 0.03
C ASP A 43 -4.95 10.13 -1.20
N LEU A 44 -4.91 9.02 -1.96
CA LEU A 44 -4.14 8.94 -3.20
C LEU A 44 -4.66 9.94 -4.26
N ASN A 45 -5.98 10.14 -4.36
CA ASN A 45 -6.55 11.13 -5.26
C ASN A 45 -6.10 12.56 -4.89
N LEU A 46 -6.08 12.89 -3.59
CA LEU A 46 -5.57 14.19 -3.12
C LEU A 46 -4.07 14.38 -3.44
N ALA A 47 -3.27 13.33 -3.27
CA ALA A 47 -1.85 13.36 -3.60
C ALA A 47 -1.62 13.59 -5.11
N LEU A 48 -2.39 12.91 -5.97
CA LEU A 48 -2.29 13.06 -7.43
C LEU A 48 -2.77 14.44 -7.91
N GLN A 49 -3.84 14.99 -7.32
CA GLN A 49 -4.29 16.35 -7.61
C GLN A 49 -3.23 17.40 -7.23
N SER A 50 -2.59 17.22 -6.08
CA SER A 50 -1.50 18.09 -5.62
C SER A 50 -0.28 17.98 -6.54
N ALA A 51 0.09 16.76 -6.94
CA ALA A 51 1.18 16.53 -7.90
C ALA A 51 0.91 17.23 -9.24
N LYS A 52 -0.34 17.17 -9.74
CA LYS A 52 -0.74 17.87 -10.95
C LYS A 52 -0.58 19.40 -10.81
N ALA A 53 -0.99 19.96 -9.67
CA ALA A 53 -0.85 21.40 -9.41
C ALA A 53 0.61 21.85 -9.34
N LEU A 54 1.51 20.97 -8.89
CA LEU A 54 2.95 21.22 -8.76
C LEU A 54 3.78 20.74 -9.97
N ALA A 55 3.13 20.27 -11.03
CA ALA A 55 3.79 19.66 -12.20
C ALA A 55 4.77 18.52 -11.85
N LEU A 56 4.44 17.72 -10.83
CA LEU A 56 5.22 16.56 -10.39
C LEU A 56 4.69 15.27 -11.04
N ASN A 57 5.61 14.38 -11.41
CA ASN A 57 5.28 13.04 -11.89
C ASN A 57 5.42 12.01 -10.76
N LEU A 58 4.30 11.39 -10.37
CA LEU A 58 4.25 10.36 -9.33
C LEU A 58 3.75 9.01 -9.90
N PRO A 59 4.58 8.31 -10.70
CA PRO A 59 4.13 7.13 -11.46
C PRO A 59 3.65 6.01 -10.53
N ASN A 60 4.39 5.72 -9.46
CA ASN A 60 4.02 4.65 -8.52
C ASN A 60 2.73 4.98 -7.74
N THR A 61 2.51 6.24 -7.39
CA THR A 61 1.26 6.69 -6.75
C THR A 61 0.07 6.50 -7.68
N ALA A 62 0.24 6.82 -8.97
CA ALA A 62 -0.79 6.61 -9.98
C ALA A 62 -1.08 5.11 -10.18
N THR A 63 -0.04 4.27 -10.24
CA THR A 63 -0.21 2.80 -10.33
C THR A 63 -0.91 2.24 -9.08
N CYS A 64 -0.57 2.69 -7.88
CA CYS A 64 -1.25 2.29 -6.65
C CYS A 64 -2.74 2.67 -6.66
N MET A 65 -3.10 3.84 -7.19
CA MET A 65 -4.50 4.26 -7.33
C MET A 65 -5.29 3.29 -8.23
N VAL A 66 -4.70 2.87 -9.35
CA VAL A 66 -5.30 1.89 -10.26
C VAL A 66 -5.48 0.53 -9.56
N PHE A 67 -4.48 0.05 -8.81
CA PHE A 67 -4.61 -1.20 -8.07
C PHE A 67 -5.73 -1.17 -7.02
N PHE A 68 -5.89 -0.04 -6.32
CA PHE A 68 -6.98 0.09 -5.35
C PHE A 68 -8.36 0.14 -6.02
N GLN A 69 -8.50 0.67 -7.24
CA GLN A 69 -9.76 0.62 -7.98
C GLN A 69 -10.16 -0.82 -8.31
N PHE A 70 -9.21 -1.68 -8.69
CA PHE A 70 -9.50 -3.10 -8.94
C PHE A 70 -9.92 -3.88 -7.70
N GLN A 71 -9.41 -3.53 -6.52
CA GLN A 71 -9.72 -4.22 -5.26
C GLN A 71 -11.01 -3.74 -4.59
N ASN A 72 -11.61 -2.66 -5.09
CA ASN A 72 -12.88 -2.13 -4.61
C ASN A 72 -13.75 -1.78 -5.82
N PRO A 73 -14.26 -2.81 -6.54
CA PRO A 73 -15.25 -2.58 -7.57
C PRO A 73 -16.49 -2.02 -6.88
N VAL A 74 -16.75 -0.74 -7.11
CA VAL A 74 -18.08 -0.18 -6.87
C VAL A 74 -19.06 -0.89 -7.79
#